data_AF-A0A6L5ZM27-F1
#
_entry.id   AF-A0A6L5ZM27-F1
#
_cell.length_a   1.000
_cell.length_b   1.000
_cell.length_c   1.000
_cell.angle_alpha   90.00
_cell.angle_beta   90.00
_cell.angle_gamma   90.00
#
_symmetry.space_group_name_H-M   'P 1'
#
loop_
_entity.id
_entity.type
_entity.pdbx_description
1 polymer ?
#
loop_
_entity_poly.entity_id
_entity_poly.type
_entity_poly.pdbx_seq_one_letter_code
_entity_poly.pdbx_strand_id
1 'polypeptide(L)'
;MSVIKSVRPRKFLAALSVLFMVVGALFGANVASADSVQYQSYQRASQTEACAAQVGETPWQASWGADSSWKPSWEQWANKGAGGWVCTRSITWAKTPIPGSSSGCAVSLAYRVGDVGPGGGKVFYIDSASCLRYEMAPKTWSGAGTPDAQATWCDGLTDVPSANGTAVGTGAANTAAMAASSACSSDAAAAVLAYAPAGTTAGQWFLPSKDELNAMCNYSRNPTAPAAPSVSCYGSAGSTQDVTFAAGTYGFASVDYWSSSQDFANYAWYQDLSVGYRRSGNEGNALRVRPVRAF
;
A
#
# COMPACT_ATOMS: atom_id res chain seq x y z
N MET A 1 23.83 28.19 -66.70
CA MET A 1 22.40 28.02 -66.37
C MET A 1 22.28 26.86 -65.40
N SER A 2 22.11 27.17 -64.11
CA SER A 2 22.11 26.20 -63.01
C SER A 2 20.66 25.98 -62.52
N VAL A 3 20.25 24.73 -62.39
CA VAL A 3 18.91 24.32 -61.98
C VAL A 3 18.89 24.13 -60.46
N ILE A 4 18.17 25.00 -59.74
CA ILE A 4 17.92 24.85 -58.31
C ILE A 4 16.58 24.13 -58.12
N LYS A 5 16.62 22.88 -57.62
CA LYS A 5 15.44 22.13 -57.18
C LYS A 5 14.95 22.70 -55.84
N SER A 6 13.72 23.20 -55.78
CA SER A 6 13.07 23.61 -54.52
C SER A 6 12.60 22.39 -53.73
N VAL A 7 13.05 22.24 -52.49
CA VAL A 7 12.53 21.24 -51.54
C VAL A 7 11.54 21.94 -50.60
N ARG A 8 10.28 21.46 -50.58
CA ARG A 8 9.28 21.87 -49.58
C ARG A 8 9.58 21.17 -48.23
N PRO A 9 9.58 21.86 -47.09
CA PRO A 9 9.64 21.20 -45.80
C PRO A 9 8.27 20.60 -45.42
N ARG A 10 8.27 19.32 -45.05
CA ARG A 10 7.13 18.63 -44.42
C ARG A 10 6.97 19.16 -42.98
N LYS A 11 5.79 19.66 -42.65
CA LYS A 11 5.43 20.10 -41.30
C LYS A 11 5.31 18.88 -40.38
N PHE A 12 6.12 18.81 -39.33
CA PHE A 12 5.89 17.92 -38.19
C PHE A 12 4.78 18.53 -37.32
N LEU A 13 3.63 17.87 -37.21
CA LEU A 13 2.66 18.15 -36.16
C LEU A 13 3.13 17.46 -34.88
N ALA A 14 3.41 18.24 -33.84
CA ALA A 14 3.63 17.73 -32.50
C ALA A 14 2.29 17.25 -31.91
N ALA A 15 2.21 15.97 -31.53
CA ALA A 15 1.08 15.43 -30.81
C ALA A 15 1.08 15.93 -29.36
N LEU A 16 -0.02 16.56 -28.95
CA LEU A 16 -0.24 17.07 -27.60
C LEU A 16 -0.73 15.92 -26.71
N SER A 17 0.13 15.39 -25.84
CA SER A 17 -0.25 14.36 -24.86
C SER A 17 -0.91 15.03 -23.64
N VAL A 18 -2.16 14.67 -23.35
CA VAL A 18 -2.88 15.10 -22.13
C VAL A 18 -2.76 13.98 -21.09
N LEU A 19 -2.14 14.29 -19.95
CA LEU A 19 -1.98 13.38 -18.82
C LEU A 19 -3.22 13.44 -17.92
N PHE A 20 -4.04 12.38 -17.91
CA PHE A 20 -5.07 12.17 -16.89
C PHE A 20 -4.68 10.98 -16.02
N MET A 21 -4.43 11.22 -14.73
CA MET A 21 -4.30 10.14 -13.74
C MET A 21 -5.71 9.69 -13.35
N VAL A 22 -6.04 8.44 -13.63
CA VAL A 22 -7.25 7.79 -13.09
C VAL A 22 -6.79 6.55 -12.34
N VAL A 23 -7.17 6.41 -11.07
CA VAL A 23 -6.84 5.22 -10.27
C VAL A 23 -7.89 4.15 -10.59
N GLY A 24 -7.52 3.13 -11.37
CA GLY A 24 -8.37 1.97 -11.67
C GLY A 24 -7.87 0.72 -10.95
N ALA A 25 -8.72 0.11 -10.13
CA ALA A 25 -8.47 -1.19 -9.51
C ALA A 25 -8.68 -2.33 -10.53
N LEU A 26 -7.71 -3.23 -10.68
CA LEU A 26 -7.80 -4.43 -11.52
C LEU A 26 -7.72 -5.69 -10.64
N PHE A 27 -8.66 -6.61 -10.86
CA PHE A 27 -8.75 -7.93 -10.23
C PHE A 27 -8.11 -8.99 -11.14
N GLY A 28 -7.34 -9.91 -10.55
CA GLY A 28 -7.09 -11.24 -11.11
C GLY A 28 -5.64 -11.54 -11.52
N ALA A 29 -5.10 -12.60 -10.89
CA ALA A 29 -3.90 -13.38 -11.21
C ALA A 29 -2.52 -12.72 -11.08
N ASN A 30 -1.76 -13.23 -10.09
CA ASN A 30 -0.35 -12.97 -9.79
C ASN A 30 -0.03 -11.49 -9.48
N VAL A 31 -0.30 -11.11 -8.22
CA VAL A 31 -0.13 -9.76 -7.70
C VAL A 31 1.33 -9.31 -7.71
N ALA A 32 1.72 -8.62 -8.79
CA ALA A 32 2.73 -7.60 -8.73
C ALA A 32 2.02 -6.29 -8.39
N SER A 33 2.30 -5.70 -7.23
CA SER A 33 1.64 -4.47 -6.80
C SER A 33 2.06 -3.29 -7.68
N ALA A 34 1.08 -2.61 -8.26
CA ALA A 34 1.25 -1.48 -9.15
C ALA A 34 1.59 -0.21 -8.34
N ASP A 35 2.82 0.28 -8.42
CA ASP A 35 3.20 1.56 -7.80
C ASP A 35 2.72 2.76 -8.66
N SER A 36 2.39 2.55 -9.94
CA SER A 36 1.62 3.49 -10.78
C SER A 36 1.02 2.80 -12.00
N VAL A 37 -0.19 3.22 -12.39
CA VAL A 37 -0.85 2.82 -13.64
C VAL A 37 -0.87 4.02 -14.59
N GLN A 38 -0.20 3.91 -15.73
CA GLN A 38 -0.27 4.93 -16.78
C GLN A 38 -1.25 4.51 -17.87
N TYR A 39 -2.13 5.43 -18.27
CA TYR A 39 -3.03 5.24 -19.40
C TYR A 39 -2.46 5.97 -20.62
N GLN A 40 -2.32 5.24 -21.72
CA GLN A 40 -1.98 5.82 -23.01
C GLN A 40 -3.11 5.52 -23.99
N SER A 41 -3.54 6.55 -24.72
CA SER A 41 -4.63 6.49 -25.68
C SER A 41 -4.17 7.02 -27.04
N TYR A 42 -4.42 6.24 -28.09
CA TYR A 42 -4.10 6.62 -29.47
C TYR A 42 -5.35 6.55 -30.35
N GLN A 43 -5.56 7.58 -31.18
CA GLN A 43 -6.67 7.60 -32.14
C GLN A 43 -6.43 6.59 -33.28
N ARG A 44 -7.53 6.03 -33.79
CA ARG A 44 -7.57 5.16 -34.97
C ARG A 44 -8.70 5.62 -35.91
N ALA A 45 -8.59 5.22 -37.17
CA ALA A 45 -9.41 5.75 -38.26
C ALA A 45 -10.77 5.05 -38.41
N SER A 46 -10.92 3.79 -37.98
CA SER A 46 -12.16 3.01 -38.15
C SER A 46 -12.41 2.01 -37.03
N GLN A 47 -13.57 1.32 -37.01
CA GLN A 47 -13.95 0.25 -36.06
C GLN A 47 -13.24 -1.09 -36.28
N THR A 48 -12.76 -1.33 -37.49
CA THR A 48 -12.17 -2.62 -37.89
C THR A 48 -10.64 -2.60 -37.94
N GLU A 49 -10.02 -1.42 -37.85
CA GLU A 49 -8.56 -1.27 -37.75
C GLU A 49 -7.98 -1.93 -36.47
N ALA A 50 -7.06 -2.87 -36.64
CA ALA A 50 -6.40 -3.51 -35.50
C ALA A 50 -5.55 -2.48 -34.72
N CYS A 51 -5.50 -2.62 -33.40
CA CYS A 51 -4.55 -1.84 -32.60
C CYS A 51 -3.13 -2.34 -32.91
N ALA A 52 -2.37 -1.56 -33.66
CA ALA A 52 -0.97 -1.84 -33.99
C ALA A 52 -0.02 -1.01 -33.13
N ALA A 53 1.13 -1.60 -32.79
CA ALA A 53 2.23 -0.87 -32.16
C ALA A 53 2.73 0.24 -33.11
N GLN A 54 3.06 1.41 -32.56
CA GLN A 54 3.51 2.57 -33.34
C GLN A 54 4.95 2.39 -33.87
N VAL A 55 5.27 3.02 -35.00
CA VAL A 55 6.61 2.94 -35.60
C VAL A 55 7.64 3.58 -34.67
N GLY A 56 8.57 2.77 -34.16
CA GLY A 56 9.53 3.14 -33.10
C GLY A 56 9.29 2.42 -31.77
N GLU A 57 8.13 1.78 -31.59
CA GLU A 57 7.90 0.80 -30.53
C GLU A 57 8.55 -0.54 -30.90
N THR A 58 9.88 -0.63 -30.82
CA THR A 58 10.57 -1.93 -30.79
C THR A 58 10.29 -2.64 -29.45
N PRO A 59 10.52 -3.96 -29.32
CA PRO A 59 10.63 -4.60 -28.01
C PRO A 59 11.82 -3.97 -27.28
N TRP A 60 11.54 -2.86 -26.62
CA TRP A 60 12.50 -2.06 -25.90
C TRP A 60 12.91 -2.92 -24.70
N GLN A 61 14.04 -3.59 -24.78
CA GLN A 61 14.78 -4.10 -23.60
C GLN A 61 16.13 -3.37 -23.46
N ALA A 62 16.58 -2.68 -24.54
CA ALA A 62 17.97 -2.25 -24.69
C ALA A 62 18.24 -0.76 -24.44
N SER A 63 17.23 0.07 -24.18
CA SER A 63 17.40 1.53 -24.01
C SER A 63 16.74 2.10 -22.76
N TRP A 64 16.47 1.21 -21.80
CA TRP A 64 15.91 1.56 -20.50
C TRP A 64 17.06 2.15 -19.70
N GLY A 65 16.80 3.25 -18.99
CA GLY A 65 17.79 3.82 -18.06
C GLY A 65 18.33 2.74 -17.11
N ALA A 66 19.41 3.04 -16.40
CA ALA A 66 20.17 2.06 -15.61
C ALA A 66 19.37 1.33 -14.50
N ASP A 67 18.10 1.65 -14.29
CA ASP A 67 17.24 0.99 -13.32
C ASP A 67 16.53 -0.24 -13.92
N SER A 68 17.05 -1.41 -13.59
CA SER A 68 16.55 -2.72 -14.02
C SER A 68 15.31 -3.19 -13.23
N SER A 69 14.87 -2.44 -12.22
CA SER A 69 13.89 -2.88 -11.22
C SER A 69 12.43 -2.72 -11.63
N TRP A 70 12.06 -2.30 -12.84
CA TRP A 70 10.66 -2.07 -13.21
C TRP A 70 10.25 -2.79 -14.51
N LYS A 71 9.11 -3.52 -14.52
CA LYS A 71 8.60 -4.26 -15.71
C LYS A 71 7.07 -4.11 -15.88
N PRO A 72 6.56 -3.90 -17.11
CA PRO A 72 5.12 -3.77 -17.35
C PRO A 72 4.40 -5.08 -17.67
N SER A 73 3.11 -5.17 -17.34
CA SER A 73 2.14 -6.17 -17.83
C SER A 73 1.11 -5.55 -18.79
N TRP A 74 0.52 -6.36 -19.68
CA TRP A 74 -0.34 -5.92 -20.78
C TRP A 74 -1.79 -6.36 -20.60
N GLU A 75 -2.76 -5.43 -20.72
CA GLU A 75 -4.18 -5.74 -20.91
C GLU A 75 -4.87 -4.67 -21.79
N GLN A 76 -5.78 -5.07 -22.68
CA GLN A 76 -6.40 -4.22 -23.72
C GLN A 76 -7.91 -4.10 -23.51
N TRP A 77 -8.45 -2.88 -23.41
CA TRP A 77 -9.91 -2.64 -23.35
C TRP A 77 -10.41 -1.82 -24.54
N ALA A 78 -11.64 -2.12 -25.00
CA ALA A 78 -12.36 -1.34 -26.00
C ALA A 78 -13.14 -0.17 -25.35
N ASN A 79 -13.09 1.01 -25.98
CA ASN A 79 -13.63 2.25 -25.43
C ASN A 79 -15.18 2.24 -25.37
N LYS A 80 -15.75 2.57 -24.21
CA LYS A 80 -17.19 2.55 -23.89
C LYS A 80 -17.98 3.70 -24.55
N GLY A 81 -18.00 3.76 -25.87
CA GLY A 81 -19.12 4.37 -26.62
C GLY A 81 -19.21 5.89 -26.74
N ALA A 82 -18.14 6.67 -26.51
CA ALA A 82 -18.16 8.13 -26.74
C ALA A 82 -17.20 8.52 -27.87
N GLY A 83 -17.74 8.65 -29.09
CA GLY A 83 -17.19 9.41 -30.24
C GLY A 83 -15.70 9.21 -30.59
N GLY A 84 -15.44 8.45 -31.65
CA GLY A 84 -14.10 8.22 -32.20
C GLY A 84 -13.51 6.87 -31.78
N TRP A 85 -12.71 6.27 -32.66
CA TRP A 85 -12.06 4.99 -32.40
C TRP A 85 -10.71 5.27 -31.71
N VAL A 86 -10.47 4.69 -30.52
CA VAL A 86 -9.24 4.89 -29.74
C VAL A 86 -8.77 3.56 -29.16
N CYS A 87 -7.47 3.25 -29.25
CA CYS A 87 -6.85 2.17 -28.51
C CYS A 87 -6.32 2.73 -27.19
N THR A 88 -6.81 2.22 -26.06
CA THR A 88 -6.31 2.60 -24.72
C THR A 88 -5.62 1.39 -24.09
N ARG A 89 -4.41 1.58 -23.55
CA ARG A 89 -3.70 0.56 -22.77
C ARG A 89 -3.35 1.09 -21.38
N SER A 90 -3.39 0.20 -20.39
CA SER A 90 -2.83 0.42 -19.05
C SER A 90 -1.42 -0.16 -18.98
N ILE A 91 -0.47 0.63 -18.51
CA ILE A 91 0.90 0.18 -18.20
C ILE A 91 0.99 0.12 -16.68
N THR A 92 1.05 -1.09 -16.14
CA THR A 92 1.24 -1.34 -14.72
C THR A 92 2.72 -1.50 -14.44
N TRP A 93 3.31 -0.53 -13.74
CA TRP A 93 4.71 -0.63 -13.33
C TRP A 93 4.80 -1.49 -12.07
N ALA A 94 5.39 -2.67 -12.19
CA ALA A 94 5.74 -3.52 -11.06
C ALA A 94 7.22 -3.40 -10.74
N LYS A 95 7.55 -3.22 -9.45
CA LYS A 95 8.92 -3.43 -8.97
C LYS A 95 9.27 -4.91 -9.08
N THR A 96 10.36 -5.20 -9.77
CA THR A 96 11.06 -6.49 -9.76
C THR A 96 11.73 -6.61 -8.40
N PRO A 97 11.35 -7.59 -7.57
CA PRO A 97 12.01 -7.77 -6.30
C PRO A 97 13.48 -8.13 -6.54
N ILE A 98 14.35 -7.58 -5.71
CA ILE A 98 15.79 -7.78 -5.87
C ILE A 98 16.11 -9.22 -5.45
N PRO A 99 17.05 -9.92 -6.13
CA PRO A 99 17.52 -11.22 -5.64
C PRO A 99 17.99 -11.08 -4.20
N GLY A 100 17.35 -11.81 -3.28
CA GLY A 100 17.70 -11.76 -1.87
C GLY A 100 19.12 -12.29 -1.65
N SER A 101 19.99 -11.50 -1.04
CA SER A 101 21.19 -12.03 -0.39
C SER A 101 20.74 -12.88 0.79
N SER A 102 21.26 -14.10 0.90
CA SER A 102 20.93 -15.08 1.93
C SER A 102 21.29 -14.60 3.34
N SER A 103 20.45 -13.78 3.93
CA SER A 103 20.45 -13.48 5.36
C SER A 103 19.48 -14.43 6.05
N GLY A 104 19.96 -15.59 6.54
CA GLY A 104 19.34 -16.49 7.55
C GLY A 104 17.92 -17.05 7.34
N CYS A 105 17.11 -16.39 6.52
CA CYS A 105 15.71 -16.61 6.26
C CYS A 105 15.55 -16.49 4.76
N ALA A 106 15.46 -17.65 4.12
CA ALA A 106 15.38 -17.76 2.68
C ALA A 106 14.23 -16.91 2.14
N VAL A 107 14.54 -16.02 1.19
CA VAL A 107 13.54 -15.32 0.38
C VAL A 107 13.98 -15.30 -1.07
N SER A 108 13.08 -15.71 -1.96
CA SER A 108 13.22 -15.62 -3.41
C SER A 108 12.89 -14.23 -3.97
N LEU A 109 12.34 -13.32 -3.15
CA LEU A 109 11.99 -11.94 -3.50
C LEU A 109 12.35 -10.99 -2.34
N ALA A 110 13.24 -10.01 -2.56
CA ALA A 110 13.59 -9.01 -1.54
C ALA A 110 12.74 -7.74 -1.70
N TYR A 111 11.81 -7.54 -0.76
CA TYR A 111 11.12 -6.25 -0.54
C TYR A 111 12.00 -5.35 0.33
N ARG A 112 11.86 -4.03 0.13
CA ARG A 112 12.46 -2.99 0.99
C ARG A 112 11.37 -2.26 1.76
N VAL A 113 11.76 -1.64 2.87
CA VAL A 113 10.92 -0.66 3.55
C VAL A 113 10.54 0.43 2.54
N GLY A 114 9.25 0.74 2.44
CA GLY A 114 8.66 1.66 1.47
C GLY A 114 8.12 1.04 0.19
N ASP A 115 8.38 -0.23 -0.09
CA ASP A 115 7.77 -0.94 -1.21
C ASP A 115 6.29 -1.24 -0.95
N VAL A 116 5.54 -1.57 -2.00
CA VAL A 116 4.24 -2.22 -1.79
C VAL A 116 4.48 -3.74 -1.73
N GLY A 117 4.08 -4.34 -0.62
CA GLY A 117 4.26 -5.74 -0.33
C GLY A 117 3.28 -6.65 -1.08
N PRO A 118 3.40 -7.97 -0.88
CA PRO A 118 2.63 -8.96 -1.62
C PRO A 118 1.12 -8.90 -1.34
N GLY A 119 0.69 -8.33 -0.22
CA GLY A 119 -0.73 -8.10 0.09
C GLY A 119 -1.27 -6.76 -0.40
N GLY A 120 -0.48 -5.98 -1.15
CA GLY A 120 -0.85 -4.63 -1.57
C GLY A 120 -0.67 -3.57 -0.47
N GLY A 121 -0.04 -3.92 0.66
CA GLY A 121 0.24 -3.01 1.76
C GLY A 121 1.57 -2.27 1.62
N LYS A 122 1.74 -1.15 2.31
CA LYS A 122 3.04 -0.46 2.37
C LYS A 122 3.94 -1.18 3.36
N VAL A 123 5.08 -1.68 2.88
CA VAL A 123 6.10 -2.31 3.73
C VAL A 123 6.70 -1.22 4.62
N PHE A 124 6.52 -1.34 5.94
CA PHE A 124 6.94 -0.32 6.90
C PHE A 124 8.01 -0.80 7.87
N TYR A 125 8.18 -2.12 7.97
CA TYR A 125 9.17 -2.73 8.85
C TYR A 125 9.77 -3.98 8.21
N ILE A 126 11.09 -4.08 8.26
CA ILE A 126 11.85 -5.29 7.94
C ILE A 126 12.94 -5.41 8.99
N ASP A 127 12.98 -6.54 9.66
CA ASP A 127 14.10 -6.96 10.50
C ASP A 127 14.63 -8.30 9.98
N SER A 128 15.77 -8.23 9.31
CA SER A 128 16.43 -9.40 8.75
C SER A 128 16.97 -10.36 9.80
N ALA A 129 17.19 -9.92 11.04
CA ALA A 129 17.72 -10.76 12.11
C ALA A 129 16.63 -11.65 12.73
N SER A 130 15.43 -11.10 12.95
CA SER A 130 14.27 -11.83 13.45
C SER A 130 13.37 -12.38 12.34
N CYS A 131 13.67 -12.05 11.09
CA CYS A 131 12.92 -12.44 9.90
C CYS A 131 11.47 -11.95 9.88
N LEU A 132 11.25 -10.83 10.57
CA LEU A 132 9.97 -10.16 10.61
C LEU A 132 9.90 -9.13 9.50
N ARG A 133 8.81 -9.16 8.73
CA ARG A 133 8.49 -8.15 7.71
C ARG A 133 7.02 -7.83 7.81
N TYR A 134 6.70 -6.54 7.85
CA TYR A 134 5.32 -6.09 7.96
C TYR A 134 4.96 -5.09 6.87
N GLU A 135 3.75 -5.25 6.36
CA GLU A 135 3.07 -4.28 5.52
C GLU A 135 1.80 -3.77 6.21
N MET A 136 1.46 -2.51 5.98
CA MET A 136 0.22 -1.90 6.46
C MET A 136 -0.76 -1.71 5.31
N ALA A 137 -2.05 -1.90 5.56
CA ALA A 137 -3.10 -1.72 4.56
C ALA A 137 -3.14 -0.26 4.04
N PRO A 138 -3.71 0.01 2.86
CA PRO A 138 -4.01 1.38 2.44
C PRO A 138 -5.06 2.03 3.34
N LYS A 139 -5.14 3.37 3.36
CA LYS A 139 -6.11 4.11 4.21
C LYS A 139 -7.57 3.86 3.84
N THR A 140 -7.80 3.28 2.66
CA THR A 140 -9.11 2.92 2.09
C THR A 140 -9.43 1.43 2.23
N TRP A 141 -8.76 0.72 3.15
CA TRP A 141 -8.92 -0.73 3.32
C TRP A 141 -10.37 -1.14 3.64
N SER A 142 -11.12 -0.27 4.32
CA SER A 142 -12.53 -0.45 4.69
C SER A 142 -13.53 0.02 3.63
N GLY A 143 -13.06 0.49 2.47
CA GLY A 143 -13.89 0.98 1.38
C GLY A 143 -13.24 2.13 0.59
N ALA A 144 -13.56 2.22 -0.70
CA ALA A 144 -13.02 3.26 -1.58
C ALA A 144 -13.40 4.67 -1.11
N GLY A 145 -12.41 5.54 -0.94
CA GLY A 145 -12.62 6.92 -0.47
C GLY A 145 -12.92 7.06 1.03
N THR A 146 -13.08 5.96 1.75
CA THR A 146 -13.27 5.97 3.20
C THR A 146 -11.90 6.07 3.89
N PRO A 147 -11.73 6.94 4.90
CA PRO A 147 -10.60 6.83 5.82
C PRO A 147 -10.64 5.49 6.57
N ASP A 148 -9.57 5.17 7.30
CA ASP A 148 -9.49 4.00 8.18
C ASP A 148 -10.78 3.76 8.96
N ALA A 149 -11.29 2.53 9.01
CA ALA A 149 -12.50 2.28 9.80
C ALA A 149 -12.29 2.69 11.27
N GLN A 150 -13.38 3.09 11.92
CA GLN A 150 -13.41 3.20 13.38
C GLN A 150 -14.07 1.95 13.94
N ALA A 151 -13.53 1.45 15.04
CA ALA A 151 -14.08 0.32 15.76
C ALA A 151 -13.83 0.51 17.27
N THR A 152 -14.70 -0.08 18.07
CA THR A 152 -14.38 -0.35 19.48
C THR A 152 -13.28 -1.40 19.55
N TRP A 153 -12.44 -1.35 20.57
CA TRP A 153 -11.39 -2.34 20.75
C TRP A 153 -11.97 -3.71 21.10
N CYS A 154 -12.88 -3.75 22.07
CA CYS A 154 -13.76 -4.88 22.40
C CYS A 154 -15.09 -4.30 22.89
N ASP A 155 -16.21 -4.77 22.36
CA ASP A 155 -17.57 -4.31 22.70
C ASP A 155 -18.03 -4.78 24.10
N GLY A 156 -17.49 -5.90 24.60
CA GLY A 156 -17.76 -6.43 25.93
C GLY A 156 -17.03 -5.73 27.09
N LEU A 157 -16.07 -4.84 26.83
CA LEU A 157 -15.30 -4.09 27.85
C LEU A 157 -14.73 -5.01 28.93
N THR A 158 -13.91 -5.98 28.54
CA THR A 158 -13.42 -7.05 29.43
C THR A 158 -11.96 -7.37 29.19
N ASP A 159 -11.32 -7.91 30.22
CA ASP A 159 -10.01 -8.52 30.07
C ASP A 159 -10.10 -9.61 28.99
N VAL A 160 -9.19 -9.54 28.01
CA VAL A 160 -9.00 -10.53 26.96
C VAL A 160 -7.64 -11.17 27.23
N PRO A 161 -7.62 -12.27 28.01
CA PRO A 161 -6.37 -12.92 28.36
C PRO A 161 -5.58 -13.28 27.11
N SER A 162 -4.29 -12.94 27.11
CA SER A 162 -3.35 -13.13 25.98
C SER A 162 -3.40 -12.08 24.86
N ALA A 163 -4.23 -11.04 24.98
CA ALA A 163 -4.15 -9.86 24.11
C ALA A 163 -3.25 -8.75 24.67
N ASN A 164 -2.34 -9.04 25.61
CA ASN A 164 -1.51 -8.04 26.30
C ASN A 164 -0.09 -7.89 25.72
N GLY A 165 0.27 -8.64 24.67
CA GLY A 165 1.59 -8.57 24.07
C GLY A 165 1.84 -7.19 23.45
N THR A 166 2.93 -6.52 23.80
CA THR A 166 3.26 -5.19 23.25
C THR A 166 4.31 -5.23 22.16
N ALA A 167 5.20 -6.22 22.19
CA ALA A 167 6.37 -6.30 21.32
C ALA A 167 6.00 -6.50 19.84
N VAL A 168 6.93 -6.17 18.95
CA VAL A 168 6.83 -6.55 17.54
C VAL A 168 6.80 -8.08 17.42
N GLY A 169 5.86 -8.62 16.64
CA GLY A 169 5.61 -10.06 16.57
C GLY A 169 4.33 -10.50 17.28
N THR A 170 3.76 -9.67 18.16
CA THR A 170 2.64 -10.10 19.03
C THR A 170 1.26 -9.73 18.50
N GLY A 171 1.15 -8.82 17.53
CA GLY A 171 -0.15 -8.29 17.12
C GLY A 171 -1.11 -9.34 16.55
N ALA A 172 -0.57 -10.31 15.81
CA ALA A 172 -1.36 -11.42 15.26
C ALA A 172 -1.95 -12.30 16.36
N ALA A 173 -1.15 -12.66 17.36
CA ALA A 173 -1.58 -13.48 18.49
C ALA A 173 -2.61 -12.74 19.35
N ASN A 174 -2.40 -11.45 19.60
CA ASN A 174 -3.36 -10.63 20.33
C ASN A 174 -4.70 -10.53 19.60
N THR A 175 -4.66 -10.23 18.29
CA THR A 175 -5.88 -10.11 17.46
C THR A 175 -6.64 -11.44 17.41
N ALA A 176 -5.93 -12.57 17.36
CA ALA A 176 -6.55 -13.89 17.45
C ALA A 176 -7.20 -14.15 18.82
N ALA A 177 -6.58 -13.68 19.92
CA ALA A 177 -7.15 -13.79 21.26
C ALA A 177 -8.43 -12.93 21.40
N MET A 178 -8.43 -11.71 20.85
CA MET A 178 -9.62 -10.86 20.76
C MET A 178 -10.76 -11.58 20.02
N ALA A 179 -10.48 -12.12 18.83
CA ALA A 179 -11.48 -12.84 18.04
C ALA A 179 -11.97 -14.15 18.68
N ALA A 180 -11.18 -14.76 19.56
CA ALA A 180 -11.56 -15.95 20.32
C ALA A 180 -12.40 -15.62 21.58
N SER A 181 -12.39 -14.35 22.02
CA SER A 181 -13.17 -13.91 23.17
C SER A 181 -14.65 -13.81 22.81
N SER A 182 -15.51 -14.54 23.51
CA SER A 182 -16.96 -14.45 23.32
C SER A 182 -17.56 -13.10 23.75
N ALA A 183 -16.80 -12.30 24.49
CA ALA A 183 -17.18 -10.96 24.88
C ALA A 183 -16.86 -9.91 23.81
N CYS A 184 -16.05 -10.25 22.81
CA CYS A 184 -15.62 -9.34 21.76
C CYS A 184 -16.14 -9.81 20.40
N SER A 185 -17.22 -9.20 19.90
CA SER A 185 -18.02 -9.77 18.79
C SER A 185 -18.06 -8.91 17.52
N SER A 186 -18.19 -7.59 17.66
CA SER A 186 -18.23 -6.63 16.54
C SER A 186 -17.15 -5.56 16.74
N ASP A 187 -15.92 -6.01 16.90
CA ASP A 187 -14.82 -5.19 17.38
C ASP A 187 -13.73 -4.93 16.31
N ALA A 188 -12.65 -4.30 16.74
CA ALA A 188 -11.49 -4.04 15.91
C ALA A 188 -10.90 -5.31 15.29
N ALA A 189 -10.85 -6.42 16.04
CA ALA A 189 -10.30 -7.70 15.56
C ALA A 189 -11.18 -8.29 14.45
N ALA A 190 -12.50 -8.34 14.64
CA ALA A 190 -13.44 -8.81 13.63
C ALA A 190 -13.31 -8.00 12.32
N ALA A 191 -13.19 -6.66 12.43
CA ALA A 191 -13.07 -5.78 11.27
C ALA A 191 -11.78 -6.03 10.47
N VAL A 192 -10.62 -6.13 11.15
CA VAL A 192 -9.34 -6.32 10.45
C VAL A 192 -9.15 -7.75 9.94
N LEU A 193 -9.67 -8.76 10.64
CA LEU A 193 -9.57 -10.16 10.20
C LEU A 193 -10.44 -10.44 8.96
N ALA A 194 -11.54 -9.70 8.79
CA ALA A 194 -12.37 -9.77 7.59
C ALA A 194 -11.70 -9.11 6.36
N TYR A 195 -10.68 -8.27 6.55
CA TYR A 195 -9.98 -7.62 5.45
C TYR A 195 -9.17 -8.64 4.63
N ALA A 196 -9.58 -8.83 3.38
CA ALA A 196 -8.99 -9.79 2.45
C ALA A 196 -8.88 -9.16 1.04
N PRO A 197 -7.96 -8.19 0.84
CA PRO A 197 -7.69 -7.65 -0.49
C PRO A 197 -7.20 -8.74 -1.44
N ALA A 198 -7.29 -8.47 -2.75
CA ALA A 198 -6.86 -9.40 -3.78
C ALA A 198 -5.44 -9.93 -3.53
N GLY A 199 -5.25 -11.24 -3.61
CA GLY A 199 -3.97 -11.90 -3.34
C GLY A 199 -3.74 -12.27 -1.87
N THR A 200 -4.68 -11.96 -0.98
CA THR A 200 -4.65 -12.40 0.43
C THR A 200 -5.95 -13.10 0.81
N THR A 201 -5.94 -13.75 1.97
CA THR A 201 -7.11 -14.43 2.55
C THR A 201 -7.49 -13.77 3.88
N ALA A 202 -8.77 -13.83 4.24
CA ALA A 202 -9.24 -13.40 5.56
C ALA A 202 -8.42 -14.08 6.67
N GLY A 203 -8.13 -13.33 7.73
CA GLY A 203 -7.29 -13.75 8.85
C GLY A 203 -5.78 -13.55 8.65
N GLN A 204 -5.32 -13.15 7.46
CA GLN A 204 -3.90 -12.81 7.25
C GLN A 204 -3.52 -11.41 7.73
N TRP A 205 -4.52 -10.52 7.79
CA TRP A 205 -4.38 -9.16 8.31
C TRP A 205 -4.89 -9.11 9.74
N PHE A 206 -4.21 -8.35 10.59
CA PHE A 206 -4.49 -8.26 12.02
C PHE A 206 -4.26 -6.84 12.55
N LEU A 207 -4.68 -6.59 13.78
CA LEU A 207 -4.50 -5.29 14.43
C LEU A 207 -3.09 -5.24 15.04
N PRO A 208 -2.27 -4.22 14.73
CA PRO A 208 -0.87 -4.19 15.16
C PRO A 208 -0.76 -4.17 16.68
N SER A 209 0.24 -4.81 17.25
CA SER A 209 0.62 -4.61 18.65
C SER A 209 1.05 -3.17 18.90
N LYS A 210 1.19 -2.78 20.17
CA LYS A 210 1.65 -1.45 20.56
C LYS A 210 2.96 -1.02 19.88
N ASP A 211 3.94 -1.91 19.81
CA ASP A 211 5.24 -1.57 19.22
C ASP A 211 5.21 -1.69 17.69
N GLU A 212 4.35 -2.54 17.10
CA GLU A 212 4.09 -2.54 15.65
C GLU A 212 3.44 -1.24 15.20
N LEU A 213 2.47 -0.73 15.97
CA LEU A 213 1.83 0.57 15.72
C LEU A 213 2.85 1.72 15.87
N ASN A 214 3.76 1.62 16.84
CA ASN A 214 4.83 2.60 16.97
C ASN A 214 5.84 2.54 15.80
N ALA A 215 6.11 1.35 15.25
CA ALA A 215 6.90 1.20 14.03
C ALA A 215 6.22 1.85 12.81
N MET A 216 4.89 1.72 12.69
CA MET A 216 4.11 2.44 11.67
C MET A 216 4.24 3.96 11.84
N CYS A 217 4.18 4.45 13.09
CA CYS A 217 4.38 5.86 13.40
C CYS A 217 5.79 6.34 13.05
N ASN A 218 6.84 5.59 13.42
CA ASN A 218 8.22 5.94 13.08
C ASN A 218 8.45 5.96 11.57
N TYR A 219 7.84 5.02 10.84
CA TYR A 219 7.86 5.00 9.38
C TYR A 219 7.22 6.27 8.79
N SER A 220 6.09 6.72 9.32
CA SER A 220 5.45 7.94 8.82
C SER A 220 6.27 9.21 9.06
N ARG A 221 7.17 9.24 10.05
CA ARG A 221 8.06 10.40 10.29
C ARG A 221 9.21 10.46 9.31
N ASN A 222 9.81 9.32 9.03
CA ASN A 222 10.95 9.23 8.12
C ASN A 222 10.90 7.90 7.34
N PRO A 223 10.16 7.85 6.22
CA PRO A 223 10.04 6.64 5.40
C PRO A 223 11.38 6.12 4.86
N THR A 224 12.42 6.96 4.80
CA THR A 224 13.75 6.61 4.27
C THR A 224 14.68 6.01 5.33
N ALA A 225 14.48 6.37 6.60
CA ALA A 225 15.22 5.84 7.74
C ALA A 225 14.35 5.86 9.01
N PRO A 226 13.35 4.96 9.12
CA PRO A 226 12.48 4.90 10.28
C PRO A 226 13.28 4.56 11.55
N ALA A 227 12.93 5.19 12.67
CA ALA A 227 13.46 4.79 13.96
C ALA A 227 12.98 3.38 14.35
N ALA A 228 13.78 2.67 15.15
CA ALA A 228 13.43 1.34 15.62
C ALA A 228 12.09 1.34 16.40
N PRO A 229 11.31 0.23 16.39
CA PRO A 229 10.00 0.14 17.05
C PRO A 229 10.01 0.45 18.55
N SER A 230 11.15 0.26 19.23
CA SER A 230 11.33 0.59 20.64
C SER A 230 11.54 2.09 20.91
N VAL A 231 11.95 2.86 19.89
CA VAL A 231 12.13 4.31 19.98
C VAL A 231 10.77 4.98 19.89
N SER A 232 10.44 5.80 20.88
CA SER A 232 9.18 6.52 20.92
C SER A 232 9.00 7.42 19.69
N CYS A 233 7.89 7.25 18.97
CA CYS A 233 7.55 8.14 17.87
C CYS A 233 7.29 9.58 18.35
N TYR A 234 6.72 9.74 19.54
CA TYR A 234 6.53 11.05 20.17
C TYR A 234 7.86 11.77 20.40
N GLY A 235 7.97 13.02 19.96
CA GLY A 235 9.16 13.86 20.15
C GLY A 235 10.33 13.52 19.21
N SER A 236 10.16 12.58 18.29
CA SER A 236 11.11 12.36 17.19
C SER A 236 11.18 13.60 16.28
N ALA A 237 12.37 13.89 15.71
CA ALA A 237 12.56 15.03 14.80
C ALA A 237 11.53 14.98 13.66
N GLY A 238 10.75 16.06 13.49
CA GLY A 238 9.57 16.04 12.62
C GLY A 238 8.35 15.41 13.30
N SER A 239 7.86 16.00 14.40
CA SER A 239 6.65 15.57 15.13
C SER A 239 5.34 15.57 14.32
N THR A 240 5.42 15.79 13.00
CA THR A 240 4.36 15.64 11.99
C THR A 240 4.72 14.52 11.00
N GLN A 241 3.75 13.91 10.34
CA GLN A 241 4.04 12.93 9.30
C GLN A 241 4.87 13.56 8.17
N ASP A 242 5.72 12.78 7.51
CA ASP A 242 6.33 13.14 6.23
C ASP A 242 5.23 13.56 5.24
N VAL A 243 5.44 14.69 4.56
CA VAL A 243 4.42 15.32 3.73
C VAL A 243 3.99 14.45 2.54
N THR A 244 4.91 13.65 2.01
CA THR A 244 4.64 12.76 0.87
C THR A 244 3.86 11.54 1.34
N PHE A 245 4.26 10.96 2.47
CA PHE A 245 3.53 9.85 3.08
C PHE A 245 2.10 10.26 3.48
N ALA A 246 1.95 11.41 4.13
CA ALA A 246 0.67 11.94 4.60
C ALA A 246 -0.32 12.17 3.44
N ALA A 247 0.15 12.72 2.31
CA ALA A 247 -0.68 12.93 1.13
C ALA A 247 -1.01 11.63 0.37
N GLY A 248 -0.20 10.58 0.54
CA GLY A 248 -0.31 9.33 -0.20
C GLY A 248 -1.47 8.41 0.21
N THR A 249 -1.54 7.26 -0.46
CA THR A 249 -2.54 6.20 -0.24
C THR A 249 -2.45 5.57 1.15
N TYR A 250 -1.29 5.63 1.78
CA TYR A 250 -1.02 4.96 3.06
C TYR A 250 -0.98 5.91 4.27
N GLY A 251 -1.01 7.22 4.04
CA GLY A 251 -0.99 8.25 5.09
C GLY A 251 -2.06 8.02 6.17
N PHE A 252 -1.76 8.49 7.38
CA PHE A 252 -2.66 8.39 8.52
C PHE A 252 -3.51 9.65 8.68
N ALA A 253 -4.72 9.47 9.19
CA ALA A 253 -5.52 10.58 9.68
C ALA A 253 -4.89 11.14 10.97
N SER A 254 -5.13 12.43 11.26
CA SER A 254 -4.57 13.08 12.44
C SER A 254 -5.37 12.78 13.72
N VAL A 255 -5.48 11.51 14.08
CA VAL A 255 -6.30 11.02 15.21
C VAL A 255 -5.68 9.77 15.85
N ASP A 256 -6.35 9.23 16.87
CA ASP A 256 -5.97 8.02 17.60
C ASP A 256 -6.29 6.73 16.83
N TYR A 257 -5.36 5.78 16.92
CA TYR A 257 -5.45 4.44 16.34
C TYR A 257 -5.29 3.38 17.42
N TRP A 258 -6.18 2.39 17.44
CA TRP A 258 -6.06 1.22 18.32
C TRP A 258 -4.85 0.36 17.96
N SER A 259 -4.17 -0.17 18.98
CA SER A 259 -3.34 -1.37 18.86
C SER A 259 -4.12 -2.58 19.38
N SER A 260 -3.63 -3.80 19.15
CA SER A 260 -4.18 -5.03 19.72
C SER A 260 -3.68 -5.32 21.13
N SER A 261 -2.84 -4.47 21.71
CA SER A 261 -2.32 -4.67 23.06
C SER A 261 -3.29 -4.11 24.08
N GLN A 262 -3.90 -4.97 24.87
CA GLN A 262 -4.61 -4.60 26.08
C GLN A 262 -3.64 -4.06 27.13
N ASP A 263 -4.06 -3.06 27.89
CA ASP A 263 -3.32 -2.50 29.03
C ASP A 263 -3.87 -3.07 30.34
N PHE A 264 -5.20 -3.04 30.51
CA PHE A 264 -5.92 -3.60 31.64
C PHE A 264 -7.38 -3.86 31.25
N ALA A 265 -8.17 -4.50 32.11
CA ALA A 265 -9.45 -5.13 31.76
C ALA A 265 -10.40 -4.33 30.85
N ASN A 266 -10.50 -3.00 30.94
CA ASN A 266 -11.42 -2.23 30.11
C ASN A 266 -10.69 -1.19 29.25
N TYR A 267 -9.37 -1.33 29.11
CA TYR A 267 -8.50 -0.37 28.47
C TYR A 267 -7.44 -1.03 27.60
N ALA A 268 -7.31 -0.52 26.39
CA ALA A 268 -6.30 -0.95 25.43
C ALA A 268 -5.36 0.19 25.07
N TRP A 269 -4.19 -0.16 24.55
CA TRP A 269 -3.23 0.79 24.04
C TRP A 269 -3.68 1.36 22.69
N TYR A 270 -3.52 2.67 22.53
CA TYR A 270 -3.68 3.37 21.28
C TYR A 270 -2.54 4.36 21.07
N GLN A 271 -2.40 4.82 19.83
CA GLN A 271 -1.43 5.84 19.46
C GLN A 271 -2.06 6.88 18.55
N ASP A 272 -1.82 8.15 18.85
CA ASP A 272 -2.08 9.25 17.91
C ASP A 272 -0.99 9.22 16.84
N LEU A 273 -1.36 8.91 15.59
CA LEU A 273 -0.39 8.81 14.49
C LEU A 273 -0.03 10.18 13.88
N SER A 274 -0.66 11.27 14.33
CA SER A 274 -0.36 12.66 13.95
C SER A 274 0.85 13.20 14.71
N VAL A 275 0.93 12.97 16.02
CA VAL A 275 1.99 13.49 16.91
C VAL A 275 2.79 12.39 17.63
N GLY A 276 2.31 11.16 17.62
CA GLY A 276 3.06 9.98 18.06
C GLY A 276 2.90 9.62 19.54
N TYR A 277 2.06 10.34 20.30
CA TYR A 277 1.84 10.02 21.71
C TYR A 277 1.08 8.70 21.86
N ARG A 278 1.45 7.91 22.87
CA ARG A 278 0.83 6.61 23.18
C ARG A 278 0.13 6.70 24.53
N ARG A 279 -1.08 6.18 24.63
CA ARG A 279 -1.88 6.12 25.86
C ARG A 279 -2.71 4.84 25.87
N SER A 280 -3.33 4.57 27.01
CA SER A 280 -4.43 3.62 27.10
C SER A 280 -5.76 4.35 27.23
N GLY A 281 -6.80 3.76 26.67
CA GLY A 281 -8.14 4.34 26.61
C GLY A 281 -9.21 3.27 26.73
N ASN A 282 -10.42 3.70 27.09
CA ASN A 282 -11.55 2.79 27.25
C ASN A 282 -11.83 2.05 25.93
N GLU A 283 -11.95 0.72 26.00
CA GLU A 283 -12.15 -0.17 24.85
C GLU A 283 -13.43 0.12 24.06
N GLY A 284 -14.43 0.74 24.69
CA GLY A 284 -15.68 1.14 24.07
C GLY A 284 -15.60 2.40 23.22
N ASN A 285 -14.44 3.07 23.20
CA ASN A 285 -14.23 4.22 22.31
C ASN A 285 -14.03 3.74 20.87
N ALA A 286 -14.71 4.39 19.94
CA ALA A 286 -14.52 4.17 18.51
C ALA A 286 -13.27 4.93 18.02
N LEU A 287 -12.13 4.24 17.95
CA LEU A 287 -10.88 4.79 17.40
C LEU A 287 -10.55 4.14 16.06
N ARG A 288 -9.64 4.75 15.30
CA ARG A 288 -9.27 4.24 13.97
C ARG A 288 -8.51 2.91 14.10
N VAL A 289 -8.66 2.06 13.10
CA VAL A 289 -7.92 0.79 13.00
C VAL A 289 -7.28 0.68 11.63
N ARG A 290 -6.04 0.20 11.58
CA ARG A 290 -5.28 -0.04 10.35
C ARG A 290 -4.71 -1.46 10.37
N PRO A 291 -5.19 -2.37 9.52
CA PRO A 291 -4.67 -3.72 9.45
C PRO A 291 -3.19 -3.73 9.04
N VAL A 292 -2.43 -4.64 9.65
CA VAL A 292 -1.07 -5.00 9.25
C VAL A 292 -0.97 -6.50 8.97
N ARG A 293 0.03 -6.91 8.20
CA ARG A 293 0.26 -8.31 7.81
C ARG A 293 1.75 -8.64 7.82
N ALA A 294 2.09 -9.83 8.30
CA ALA A 294 3.43 -10.40 8.19
C ALA A 294 3.60 -11.18 6.86
N PHE A 295 4.80 -11.17 6.25
CA PHE A 295 5.05 -11.87 4.98
C PHE A 295 6.51 -12.25 4.69
#